data_AF-A0A2G0CEJ3-F1
#
_entry.id   AF-A0A2G0CEJ3-F1
#
_cell.length_a   1.000
_cell.length_b   1.000
_cell.length_c   1.000
_cell.angle_alpha   90.00
_cell.angle_beta   90.00
_cell.angle_gamma   90.00
#
_symmetry.space_group_name_H-M   'P 1'
#
loop_
_entity.id
_entity.type
_entity.pdbx_description
1 polymer ?
#
loop_
_entity_poly.entity_id
_entity_poly.type
_entity_poly.pdbx_seq_one_letter_code
_entity_poly.pdbx_strand_id
1 'polypeptide(L)'
;MERYLTQLLADLRAITRERQNRCGTTTDHYSLNEAGRPIKDFATYQAELHQFFYGEGEGSMYREIGLLPEAFPPAPRLTDAQLRALVSQILDVWTAYRIIPTVPAGISPRRLYPELLRIMHEPFQDPGEDGWIQQEFCHFLPEECPWDPEFCSCCWTDGEAE
;
A
#
# COMPACT_ATOMS: atom_id res chain seq x y z
N MET A 1 -10.37 -15.87 19.57
CA MET A 1 -10.09 -14.78 18.61
C MET A 1 -8.70 -14.20 18.83
N GLU A 2 -8.33 -13.85 20.07
CA GLU A 2 -7.01 -13.26 20.38
C GLU A 2 -5.83 -14.07 19.84
N ARG A 3 -5.75 -15.38 20.12
CA ARG A 3 -4.68 -16.25 19.62
C ARG A 3 -4.51 -16.20 18.10
N TYR A 4 -5.62 -16.14 17.37
CA TYR A 4 -5.60 -16.05 15.92
C TYR A 4 -5.01 -14.71 15.44
N LEU A 5 -5.47 -13.60 16.03
CA LEU A 5 -4.95 -12.27 15.73
C LEU A 5 -3.47 -12.14 16.08
N THR A 6 -3.03 -12.72 17.19
CA THR A 6 -1.61 -12.74 17.55
C THR A 6 -0.77 -13.44 16.49
N GLN A 7 -1.26 -14.56 15.95
CA GLN A 7 -0.58 -15.26 14.86
C GLN A 7 -0.57 -14.43 13.58
N LEU A 8 -1.71 -13.88 13.16
CA LEU A 8 -1.80 -13.04 11.96
C LEU A 8 -0.86 -11.83 12.04
N LEU A 9 -0.79 -11.15 13.20
CA LEU A 9 0.14 -10.05 13.40
C LEU A 9 1.60 -10.50 13.35
N ALA A 10 1.92 -11.70 13.86
CA ALA A 10 3.25 -12.26 13.76
C ALA A 10 3.63 -12.59 12.31
N ASP A 11 2.69 -13.14 11.54
CA ASP A 11 2.88 -13.48 10.13
C ASP A 11 3.12 -12.21 9.30
N LEU A 12 2.30 -11.16 9.49
CA LEU A 12 2.51 -9.87 8.83
C LEU A 12 3.87 -9.24 9.16
N ARG A 13 4.33 -9.34 10.42
CA ARG A 13 5.67 -8.87 10.80
C ARG A 13 6.79 -9.66 10.14
N ALA A 14 6.60 -10.97 9.99
CA ALA A 14 7.56 -11.82 9.30
C ALA A 14 7.66 -11.40 7.83
N ILE A 15 6.52 -11.16 7.17
CA ILE A 15 6.44 -10.66 5.78
C ILE A 15 7.15 -9.30 5.66
N THR A 16 6.83 -8.33 6.52
CA THR A 16 7.49 -7.01 6.55
C THR A 16 9.01 -7.17 6.64
N ARG A 17 9.50 -7.98 7.58
CA ARG A 17 10.92 -8.18 7.81
C ARG A 17 11.61 -8.89 6.64
N GLU A 18 10.99 -9.92 6.09
CA GLU A 18 11.51 -10.63 4.93
C GLU A 18 11.67 -9.67 3.75
N ARG A 19 10.64 -8.87 3.47
CA ARG A 19 10.68 -7.89 2.39
C ARG A 19 11.75 -6.81 2.61
N GLN A 20 11.84 -6.27 3.82
CA GLN A 20 12.89 -5.30 4.18
C GLN A 20 14.29 -5.88 4.04
N ASN A 21 14.49 -7.17 4.35
CA ASN A 21 15.79 -7.82 4.18
C ASN A 21 16.15 -8.08 2.70
N ARG A 22 15.16 -8.23 1.82
CA ARG A 22 15.37 -8.36 0.36
C ARG A 22 15.75 -7.02 -0.27
N CYS A 23 15.08 -5.94 0.12
CA CYS A 23 15.49 -4.57 -0.20
C CYS A 23 16.79 -4.23 0.55
N GLY A 24 17.93 -4.71 0.05
CA GLY A 24 19.25 -4.36 0.55
C GLY A 24 19.55 -2.86 0.45
N THR A 25 20.76 -2.45 0.86
CA THR A 25 21.22 -1.06 0.77
C THR A 25 20.94 -0.50 -0.63
N THR A 26 20.07 0.51 -0.69
CA THR A 26 19.66 1.29 -1.86
C THR A 26 20.84 1.53 -2.78
N THR A 27 21.04 0.63 -3.73
CA THR A 27 21.92 0.87 -4.85
C THR A 27 20.97 1.41 -5.89
N ASP A 28 20.86 2.73 -6.00
CA ASP A 28 20.05 3.34 -7.04
C ASP A 28 20.53 2.79 -8.40
N HIS A 29 19.78 1.85 -8.97
CA HIS A 29 20.18 1.15 -10.18
C HIS A 29 20.02 2.05 -11.43
N TYR A 30 19.45 3.24 -11.26
CA TYR A 30 19.37 4.29 -12.28
C TYR A 30 20.49 5.33 -12.15
N SER A 31 21.31 5.24 -11.09
CA SER A 31 22.52 6.04 -10.94
C SER A 31 23.66 5.54 -11.84
N LEU A 32 24.68 6.39 -12.00
CA LEU A 32 25.91 6.05 -12.71
C LEU A 32 26.83 5.20 -11.82
N ASN A 33 27.50 4.21 -12.39
CA ASN A 33 28.59 3.50 -11.73
C ASN A 33 29.82 4.41 -11.52
N GLU A 34 30.87 3.89 -10.89
CA GLU A 34 32.13 4.62 -10.66
C GLU A 34 32.78 5.17 -11.95
N ALA A 35 32.44 4.59 -13.11
CA ALA A 35 32.91 5.04 -14.42
C ALA A 35 31.98 6.06 -15.10
N GLY A 36 30.96 6.58 -14.39
CA GLY A 36 30.01 7.56 -14.93
C GLY A 36 29.07 6.99 -15.99
N ARG A 37 28.85 5.67 -16.02
CA ARG A 37 27.93 5.00 -16.96
C ARG A 37 26.69 4.50 -16.24
N PRO A 38 25.50 4.51 -16.87
CA PRO A 38 24.30 3.90 -16.30
C PRO A 38 24.59 2.45 -15.86
N ILE A 39 24.16 2.09 -14.64
CA ILE A 39 24.32 0.73 -14.12
C ILE A 39 23.49 -0.26 -14.96
N LYS A 40 22.30 0.14 -15.42
CA LYS A 40 21.49 -0.59 -16.41
C LYS A 40 21.62 0.03 -17.80
N ASP A 41 21.63 -0.80 -18.84
CA ASP A 41 21.56 -0.30 -20.21
C ASP A 41 20.17 0.30 -20.51
N PHE A 42 20.11 1.18 -21.51
CA PHE A 42 18.90 1.94 -21.82
C PHE A 42 17.72 1.06 -22.28
N ALA A 43 17.98 -0.07 -22.94
CA ALA A 43 16.90 -0.95 -23.40
C ALA A 43 16.24 -1.66 -22.21
N THR A 44 17.04 -2.12 -21.25
CA THR A 44 16.56 -2.69 -19.99
C THR A 44 15.74 -1.65 -19.20
N TYR A 45 16.26 -0.43 -19.06
CA TYR A 45 15.54 0.68 -18.42
C TYR A 45 14.18 0.94 -19.05
N GLN A 46 14.12 1.00 -20.38
CA GLN A 46 12.87 1.26 -21.11
C GLN A 46 11.86 0.13 -20.92
N ALA A 47 12.31 -1.13 -20.90
CA ALA A 47 11.44 -2.27 -20.64
C ALA A 47 10.86 -2.26 -19.22
N GLU A 48 11.66 -1.91 -18.22
CA GLU A 48 11.21 -1.77 -16.82
C GLU A 48 10.18 -0.65 -16.66
N LEU A 49 10.41 0.51 -17.28
CA LEU A 49 9.42 1.59 -17.30
C LEU A 49 8.14 1.18 -18.01
N HIS A 50 8.24 0.50 -19.16
CA HIS A 50 7.07 0.06 -19.90
C HIS A 50 6.25 -0.94 -19.09
N GLN A 51 6.91 -1.89 -18.41
CA GLN A 51 6.25 -2.81 -17.50
C GLN A 51 5.62 -2.06 -16.31
N PHE A 52 6.29 -1.05 -15.75
CA PHE A 52 5.77 -0.27 -14.62
C PHE A 52 4.51 0.54 -14.99
N PHE A 53 4.50 1.22 -16.14
CA PHE A 53 3.38 2.09 -16.53
C PHE A 53 2.26 1.38 -17.29
N TYR A 54 2.59 0.33 -18.05
CA TYR A 54 1.66 -0.33 -18.97
C TYR A 54 1.55 -1.83 -18.75
N GLY A 55 2.28 -2.39 -17.78
CA GLY A 55 2.07 -3.76 -17.35
C GLY A 55 0.70 -3.91 -16.70
N GLU A 56 -0.03 -4.94 -17.07
CA GLU A 56 -1.18 -5.38 -16.29
C GLU A 56 -0.62 -6.10 -15.05
N GLY A 57 -0.95 -5.62 -13.85
CA GLY A 57 -0.56 -6.27 -12.61
C GLY A 57 -1.13 -7.69 -12.56
N GLU A 58 -0.29 -8.71 -12.67
CA GLU A 58 -0.71 -10.11 -12.61
C GLU A 58 -0.98 -10.56 -11.16
N GLY A 59 -1.93 -9.92 -10.48
CA GLY A 59 -2.34 -10.37 -9.16
C GLY A 59 -2.85 -9.27 -8.26
N SER A 60 -2.89 -9.60 -6.97
CA SER A 60 -3.36 -8.73 -5.92
C SER A 60 -2.33 -8.72 -4.80
N MET A 61 -2.40 -7.75 -3.90
CA MET A 61 -1.45 -7.70 -2.78
C MET A 61 -1.52 -8.95 -1.90
N TYR A 62 -2.70 -9.57 -1.78
CA TYR A 62 -2.87 -10.86 -1.10
C TYR A 62 -1.97 -11.96 -1.67
N ARG A 63 -1.85 -12.02 -3.01
CA ARG A 63 -0.98 -12.98 -3.70
C ARG A 63 0.48 -12.73 -3.35
N GLU A 64 0.91 -11.47 -3.38
CA GLU A 64 2.30 -11.07 -3.12
C GLU A 64 2.72 -11.33 -1.67
N ILE A 65 1.84 -11.07 -0.71
CA ILE A 65 2.13 -11.33 0.71
C ILE A 65 1.89 -12.78 1.12
N GLY A 66 1.38 -13.62 0.21
CA GLY A 66 1.11 -15.04 0.46
C GLY A 66 0.00 -15.31 1.49
N LEU A 67 -0.94 -14.37 1.67
CA LEU A 67 -2.08 -14.51 2.57
C LEU A 67 -3.38 -14.47 1.79
N LEU A 68 -4.34 -15.30 2.18
CA LEU A 68 -5.68 -15.28 1.60
C LEU A 68 -6.52 -14.15 2.22
N PRO A 69 -7.46 -13.54 1.49
CA PRO A 69 -8.37 -12.52 2.02
C PRO A 69 -9.12 -12.97 3.29
N GLU A 70 -9.49 -14.26 3.36
CA GLU A 70 -10.21 -14.86 4.49
C GLU A 70 -9.35 -14.91 5.77
N ALA A 71 -8.03 -14.72 5.65
CA ALA A 71 -7.16 -14.58 6.80
C ALA A 71 -7.47 -13.30 7.59
N PHE A 72 -8.10 -12.30 6.97
CA PHE A 72 -8.38 -11.02 7.60
C PHE A 72 -9.80 -11.02 8.19
N PRO A 73 -9.95 -10.98 9.53
CA PRO A 73 -11.26 -11.02 10.16
C PRO A 73 -12.04 -9.73 9.87
N PRO A 74 -13.38 -9.79 9.73
CA PRO A 74 -14.19 -8.61 9.45
C PRO A 74 -14.22 -7.66 10.66
N ALA A 75 -14.19 -6.34 10.39
CA ALA A 75 -14.08 -5.28 11.40
C ALA A 75 -15.09 -5.37 12.58
N PRO A 76 -16.36 -5.78 12.40
CA PRO A 76 -17.31 -5.91 13.51
C PRO A 76 -16.91 -6.96 14.55
N ARG A 77 -16.02 -7.91 14.22
CA ARG A 77 -15.55 -8.96 15.15
C ARG A 77 -14.34 -8.53 15.97
N LEU A 78 -13.85 -7.32 15.76
CA LEU A 78 -12.61 -6.80 16.33
C LEU A 78 -12.87 -5.65 17.28
N THR A 79 -12.12 -5.64 18.38
CA THR A 79 -12.04 -4.47 19.25
C THR A 79 -11.26 -3.35 18.56
N ASP A 80 -11.44 -2.11 19.01
CA ASP A 80 -10.70 -0.97 18.43
C ASP A 80 -9.19 -1.10 18.60
N ALA A 81 -8.72 -1.72 19.69
CA ALA A 81 -7.31 -1.99 19.90
C ALA A 81 -6.76 -3.01 18.89
N GLN A 82 -7.53 -4.05 18.58
CA GLN A 82 -7.17 -5.06 17.59
C GLN A 82 -7.17 -4.47 16.17
N LEU A 83 -8.17 -3.65 15.84
CA LEU A 83 -8.22 -2.91 14.57
C LEU A 83 -7.02 -1.98 14.42
N ARG A 84 -6.68 -1.20 15.45
CA ARG A 84 -5.48 -0.34 15.44
C ARG A 84 -4.21 -1.14 15.16
N ALA A 85 -4.03 -2.28 15.84
CA ALA A 85 -2.86 -3.13 15.65
C ALA A 85 -2.79 -3.72 14.23
N LEU A 86 -3.92 -4.20 13.69
CA LEU A 86 -3.98 -4.74 12.33
C LEU A 86 -3.73 -3.67 11.27
N VAL A 87 -4.39 -2.51 11.37
CA VAL A 87 -4.19 -1.40 10.44
C VAL A 87 -2.73 -0.97 10.44
N SER A 88 -2.15 -0.74 11.61
CA SER A 88 -0.72 -0.39 11.71
C SER A 88 0.16 -1.43 11.02
N GLN A 89 -0.08 -2.72 11.27
CA GLN A 89 0.75 -3.78 10.72
C GLN A 89 0.57 -3.96 9.21
N ILE A 90 -0.63 -3.74 8.68
CA ILE A 90 -0.89 -3.75 7.23
C ILE A 90 -0.16 -2.59 6.57
N LEU A 91 -0.20 -1.39 7.16
CA LEU A 91 0.53 -0.22 6.64
C LEU A 91 2.05 -0.44 6.67
N ASP A 92 2.58 -1.15 7.68
CA ASP A 92 3.99 -1.55 7.72
C ASP A 92 4.34 -2.52 6.58
N VAL A 93 3.44 -3.46 6.25
CA VAL A 93 3.60 -4.34 5.09
C VAL A 93 3.61 -3.52 3.80
N TRP A 94 2.63 -2.64 3.60
CA TRP A 94 2.58 -1.76 2.42
C TRP A 94 3.86 -0.94 2.27
N THR A 95 4.35 -0.36 3.37
CA THR A 95 5.60 0.40 3.41
C THR A 95 6.80 -0.48 3.05
N ALA A 96 6.85 -1.74 3.50
CA ALA A 96 7.91 -2.67 3.12
C ALA A 96 7.87 -3.02 1.62
N TYR A 97 6.68 -3.03 1.01
CA TYR A 97 6.48 -3.11 -0.44
C TYR A 97 6.60 -1.75 -1.13
N ARG A 98 7.13 -0.74 -0.43
CA ARG A 98 7.38 0.62 -0.94
C ARG A 98 6.15 1.37 -1.44
N ILE A 99 5.02 1.10 -0.79
CA ILE A 99 3.76 1.79 -1.04
C ILE A 99 3.53 2.75 0.12
N ILE A 100 3.33 4.02 -0.21
CA ILE A 100 3.00 5.07 0.75
C ILE A 100 1.49 5.33 0.63
N PRO A 101 0.68 4.83 1.56
CA PRO A 101 -0.76 5.10 1.56
C PRO A 101 -1.01 6.54 1.99
N THR A 102 -1.70 7.30 1.15
CA THR A 102 -2.21 8.64 1.48
C THR A 102 -3.64 8.51 1.98
N VAL A 103 -3.82 8.63 3.30
CA VAL A 103 -5.12 8.52 3.96
C VAL A 103 -5.50 9.84 4.63
N PRO A 104 -6.81 10.19 4.72
CA PRO A 104 -7.24 11.39 5.43
C PRO A 104 -6.79 11.39 6.90
N ALA A 105 -6.34 12.54 7.39
CA ALA A 105 -5.94 12.70 8.77
C ALA A 105 -7.13 12.45 9.72
N GLY A 106 -6.89 11.74 10.82
CA GLY A 106 -7.90 11.48 11.85
C GLY A 106 -8.90 10.37 11.52
N ILE A 107 -8.74 9.69 10.38
CA ILE A 107 -9.64 8.58 10.04
C ILE A 107 -9.56 7.44 11.05
N SER A 108 -10.73 6.92 11.45
CA SER A 108 -10.77 5.81 12.40
C SER A 108 -10.27 4.50 11.76
N PRO A 109 -9.54 3.65 12.50
CA PRO A 109 -9.13 2.32 12.04
C PRO A 109 -10.30 1.45 11.59
N ARG A 110 -11.48 1.65 12.16
CA ARG A 110 -12.70 0.91 11.82
C ARG A 110 -13.19 1.21 10.40
N ARG A 111 -12.89 2.40 9.87
CA ARG A 111 -13.17 2.79 8.47
C ARG A 111 -12.02 2.49 7.53
N LEU A 112 -10.78 2.72 7.99
CA LEU A 112 -9.61 2.49 7.14
C LEU A 112 -9.36 1.00 6.87
N TYR A 113 -9.63 0.13 7.84
CA TYR A 113 -9.34 -1.31 7.70
C TYR A 113 -10.09 -1.97 6.52
N PRO A 114 -11.42 -1.83 6.35
CA PRO A 114 -12.11 -2.36 5.18
C PRO A 114 -11.57 -1.84 3.84
N GLU A 115 -11.23 -0.55 3.75
CA GLU A 115 -10.69 0.05 2.52
C GLU A 115 -9.30 -0.50 2.19
N LEU A 116 -8.43 -0.69 3.18
CA LEU A 116 -7.15 -1.36 3.00
C LEU A 116 -7.35 -2.76 2.40
N LEU A 117 -8.24 -3.55 2.98
CA LEU A 117 -8.52 -4.90 2.50
C LEU A 117 -9.13 -4.92 1.09
N ARG A 118 -9.97 -3.92 0.77
CA ARG A 118 -10.57 -3.74 -0.56
C ARG A 118 -9.51 -3.44 -1.60
N ILE A 119 -8.62 -2.48 -1.35
CA ILE A 119 -7.54 -2.11 -2.28
C ILE A 119 -6.55 -3.27 -2.45
N MET A 120 -6.31 -4.07 -1.42
CA MET A 120 -5.48 -5.27 -1.54
C MET A 120 -6.02 -6.30 -2.55
N HIS A 121 -7.30 -6.22 -2.97
CA HIS A 121 -7.87 -7.03 -4.06
C HIS A 121 -7.63 -6.47 -5.45
N GLU A 122 -7.32 -5.18 -5.57
CA GLU A 122 -7.09 -4.53 -6.86
C GLU A 122 -5.84 -5.11 -7.54
N PRO A 123 -5.74 -4.98 -8.88
CA PRO A 123 -4.53 -5.32 -9.61
C PRO A 123 -3.32 -4.64 -8.97
N PHE A 124 -2.41 -5.45 -8.45
CA PHE A 124 -1.21 -4.98 -7.77
C PHE A 124 0.02 -5.38 -8.58
N GLN A 125 0.90 -4.41 -8.80
CA GLN A 125 2.22 -4.64 -9.35
C GLN A 125 3.25 -4.19 -8.33
N ASP A 126 4.10 -5.13 -7.93
CA ASP A 126 5.21 -4.84 -7.03
C ASP A 126 6.17 -3.83 -7.70
N PRO A 127 6.42 -2.65 -7.09
CA PRO A 127 7.41 -1.70 -7.60
C PRO A 127 8.84 -2.24 -7.60
N GLY A 128 9.07 -3.38 -6.93
CA GLY A 128 10.37 -4.02 -6.85
C GLY A 128 11.30 -3.33 -5.85
N GLU A 129 12.56 -3.19 -6.23
CA GLU A 129 13.63 -2.65 -5.38
C GLU A 129 13.98 -1.20 -5.69
N ASP A 130 13.24 -0.53 -6.57
CA ASP A 130 13.48 0.86 -6.94
C ASP A 130 12.19 1.69 -6.88
N GLY A 131 12.29 2.93 -6.40
CA GLY A 131 11.15 3.85 -6.32
C GLY A 131 10.17 3.57 -5.18
N TRP A 132 9.16 4.44 -5.08
CA TRP A 132 8.03 4.36 -4.16
C TRP A 132 6.74 4.65 -4.94
N ILE A 133 5.68 3.91 -4.63
CA ILE A 133 4.35 4.17 -5.18
C ILE A 133 3.54 4.90 -4.11
N GLN A 134 2.87 5.99 -4.48
CA GLN A 134 1.83 6.55 -3.62
C GLN A 134 0.50 5.89 -3.96
N GLN A 135 -0.16 5.33 -2.93
CA GLN A 135 -1.53 4.84 -3.07
C GLN A 135 -2.48 5.87 -2.47
N GLU A 136 -3.21 6.56 -3.33
CA GLU A 136 -4.23 7.52 -2.94
C GLU A 136 -5.53 6.82 -2.58
N PHE A 137 -6.16 7.26 -1.49
CA PHE A 137 -7.49 6.76 -1.09
C PHE A 137 -8.61 7.80 -1.30
N CYS A 138 -8.34 9.09 -1.64
CA CYS A 138 -9.41 9.96 -2.19
C CYS A 138 -9.58 9.61 -3.66
N HIS A 139 -10.82 9.34 -4.09
CA HIS A 139 -11.16 9.16 -5.50
C HIS A 139 -11.31 10.51 -6.24
N PHE A 140 -11.09 11.63 -5.54
CA PHE A 140 -11.25 13.02 -6.00
C PHE A 140 -12.67 13.40 -6.48
N LEU A 141 -13.58 12.43 -6.53
CA LEU A 141 -15.00 12.59 -6.81
C LEU A 141 -15.78 12.40 -5.50
N PRO A 142 -16.50 13.44 -5.01
CA PRO A 142 -17.32 13.35 -3.81
C PRO A 142 -18.26 12.15 -3.77
N GLU A 143 -18.86 11.82 -4.91
CA GLU A 143 -19.82 10.73 -5.09
C GLU A 143 -19.20 9.32 -5.03
N GLU A 144 -17.90 9.20 -5.30
CA GLU A 144 -17.15 7.93 -5.25
C GLU A 144 -16.23 7.85 -4.03
N CYS A 145 -16.22 8.88 -3.18
CA CYS A 145 -15.34 8.94 -2.03
C CYS A 145 -15.82 7.94 -0.95
N PRO A 146 -14.99 6.98 -0.51
CA PRO A 146 -15.35 6.04 0.55
C PRO A 146 -15.37 6.72 1.93
N TRP A 147 -15.02 8.00 1.99
CA TRP A 147 -14.90 8.78 3.20
C TRP A 147 -16.09 9.73 3.35
N ASP A 148 -16.60 9.85 4.59
CA ASP A 148 -17.61 10.84 4.92
C ASP A 148 -17.15 12.26 4.52
N PRO A 149 -18.08 13.18 4.24
CA PRO A 149 -17.75 14.55 3.82
C PRO A 149 -16.78 15.29 4.75
N GLU A 150 -16.80 14.97 6.06
CA GLU A 150 -15.89 15.56 7.05
C GLU A 150 -14.40 15.20 6.86
N PHE A 151 -14.10 14.12 6.12
CA PHE A 151 -12.75 13.68 5.78
C PHE A 151 -12.39 13.98 4.31
N CYS A 152 -13.33 14.52 3.54
CA CYS A 152 -13.16 14.78 2.12
C CYS A 152 -12.93 16.29 1.88
N SER A 153 -11.68 16.69 1.66
CA SER A 153 -11.37 18.04 1.16
C SER A 153 -11.75 18.22 -0.32
N CYS A 154 -12.00 17.12 -1.02
CA CYS A 154 -12.40 17.06 -2.42
C CYS A 154 -13.83 17.69 -2.62
N CYS A 155 -14.60 17.93 -1.54
CA CYS A 155 -15.95 18.54 -1.51
C CYS A 155 -16.00 20.07 -1.34
N TRP A 156 -14.88 20.81 -1.46
CA TRP A 156 -14.94 22.28 -1.46
C TRP A 156 -15.56 22.76 -2.77
N THR A 157 -16.89 22.80 -2.83
CA THR A 157 -17.58 23.63 -3.82
C THR A 157 -17.39 25.08 -3.41
N ASP A 158 -16.67 25.84 -4.24
CA ASP A 158 -16.65 27.30 -4.17
C ASP A 158 -18.09 27.83 -4.26
N GLY A 159 -18.55 28.37 -3.14
CA GLY A 159 -19.82 29.08 -2.98
C GLY A 159 -20.02 29.26 -1.47
N GLU A 160 -19.76 30.40 -0.84
CA GLU A 160 -20.02 31.77 -1.27
C GLU A 160 -18.87 32.68 -0.83
N ALA A 161 -18.28 33.41 -1.78
CA ALA A 161 -17.63 34.68 -1.45
C ALA A 161 -18.76 35.70 -1.26
N GLU A 162 -19.07 36.03 -0.01
CA GLU A 162 -19.76 37.28 0.36
C GLU A 162 -18.92 38.51 -0.03
#